data_AF-A0AA88IF21-F1
#
_entry.id   AF-A0AA88IF21-F1
#
_cell.length_a   1.000
_cell.length_b   1.000
_cell.length_c   1.000
_cell.angle_alpha   90.00
_cell.angle_beta   90.00
_cell.angle_gamma   90.00
#
_symmetry.space_group_name_H-M   'P 1'
#
loop_
_entity.id
_entity.type
_entity.pdbx_description
1 polymer ?
#
loop_
_entity_poly.entity_id
_entity_poly.type
_entity_poly.pdbx_seq_one_letter_code
_entity_poly.pdbx_strand_id
1 'polypeptide(L)' 'MRNIAEKQRRDKLNGFINELSALVPTVAQAPRKLDKTSILRLAASYLRFYQ' A
#
# COMPACT_ATOMS: atom_id res chain seq x y z
N MET A 1 23.50 17.97 0.61
CA MET A 1 23.60 16.51 0.84
C MET A 1 22.21 15.88 0.76
N ARG A 2 22.06 14.73 0.11
CA ARG A 2 20.77 14.03 -0.01
C ARG A 2 20.56 13.19 1.25
N ASN A 3 19.41 13.34 1.93
CA ASN A 3 19.13 12.58 3.16
C ASN A 3 18.84 11.09 2.82
N ILE A 4 19.87 10.24 2.95
CA ILE A 4 19.83 8.81 2.58
C ILE A 4 18.92 8.02 3.51
N ALA A 5 18.98 8.30 4.83
CA ALA A 5 18.15 7.62 5.82
C ALA A 5 16.65 7.82 5.53
N GLU A 6 16.26 9.05 5.20
CA GLU A 6 14.86 9.33 4.86
C GLU A 6 14.45 8.73 3.51
N LYS A 7 15.37 8.66 2.54
CA LYS A 7 15.12 7.94 1.28
C LYS A 7 14.83 6.47 1.57
N GLN A 8 15.67 5.79 2.34
CA GLN A 8 15.48 4.38 2.70
C GLN A 8 14.16 4.15 3.44
N ARG A 9 13.79 5.03 4.38
CA ARG A 9 12.51 4.95 5.08
C ARG A 9 11.33 5.03 4.11
N ARG A 10 11.35 5.97 3.16
CA ARG A 10 10.30 6.09 2.13
C ARG A 10 10.26 4.90 1.19
N ASP A 11 11.42 4.40 0.75
CA ASP A 11 11.49 3.23 -0.13
C ASP A 11 10.92 1.98 0.56
N LYS A 12 11.23 1.78 1.84
CA LYS A 12 10.67 0.70 2.67
C LYS A 12 9.15 0.81 2.80
N LEU A 13 8.63 2.01 3.10
CA LEU A 13 7.19 2.25 3.19
C LEU A 13 6.49 1.99 1.85
N ASN A 14 7.08 2.42 0.74
CA ASN A 14 6.56 2.16 -0.59
C ASN A 14 6.55 0.66 -0.92
N GLY A 15 7.56 -0.09 -0.48
CA GLY A 15 7.60 -1.54 -0.57
C GLY A 15 6.42 -2.20 0.15
N PHE A 16 6.16 -1.81 1.40
CA PHE A 16 5.03 -2.33 2.16
C PHE A 16 3.67 -2.01 1.52
N ILE A 17 3.48 -0.81 0.96
CA ILE A 17 2.24 -0.47 0.25
C ILE A 17 2.05 -1.33 -0.99
N ASN A 18 3.13 -1.64 -1.72
CA ASN A 18 3.05 -2.52 -2.88
C ASN A 18 2.71 -3.96 -2.47
N GLU A 19 3.31 -4.47 -1.40
CA GLU A 19 3.01 -5.81 -0.88
C GLU A 19 1.55 -5.91 -0.41
N LEU A 20 1.08 -4.89 0.32
CA LEU A 20 -0.31 -4.77 0.75
C LEU A 20 -1.29 -4.80 -0.43
N SER A 21 -0.91 -4.21 -1.57
CA SER A 21 -1.74 -4.19 -2.77
C SER A 21 -1.98 -5.58 -3.38
N ALA A 22 -1.07 -6.52 -3.16
CA ALA A 22 -1.20 -7.90 -3.60
C ALA A 22 -1.98 -8.77 -2.59
N LEU A 23 -1.96 -8.39 -1.30
CA LEU A 23 -2.61 -9.15 -0.22
C LEU A 23 -4.10 -8.85 -0.09
N VAL A 24 -4.53 -7.62 -0.37
CA VAL A 24 -5.93 -7.20 -0.23
C VAL A 24 -6.70 -7.57 -1.50
N PRO A 25 -7.71 -8.48 -1.45
CA PRO A 25 -8.37 -9.00 -2.65
C PRO A 25 -8.98 -7.92 -3.55
N THR A 26 -9.60 -6.90 -2.95
CA THR A 26 -10.22 -5.78 -3.69
C THR A 26 -9.21 -4.92 -4.44
N VAL A 27 -7.96 -4.87 -3.97
CA VAL A 27 -6.87 -4.13 -4.60
C VAL A 27 -6.18 -5.00 -5.64
N ALA A 28 -5.91 -6.26 -5.31
CA ALA A 28 -5.22 -7.21 -6.19
C ALA A 28 -6.02 -7.52 -7.46
N GLN A 29 -7.35 -7.55 -7.36
CA GLN A 29 -8.27 -7.81 -8.49
C GLN A 29 -8.71 -6.54 -9.22
N ALA A 30 -8.18 -5.37 -8.86
CA ALA A 30 -8.57 -4.13 -9.51
C ALA A 30 -8.14 -4.14 -10.99
N PRO A 31 -9.04 -3.76 -11.93
CA PRO A 31 -8.75 -3.80 -13.37
C PRO A 31 -7.68 -2.78 -13.81
N ARG A 32 -7.35 -1.83 -12.92
CA ARG A 32 -6.29 -0.84 -13.12
C ARG A 32 -5.50 -0.69 -11.83
N LYS A 33 -4.23 -0.31 -11.98
CA LYS A 33 -3.36 0.01 -10.85
C LYS A 33 -3.96 1.16 -10.04
N LEU A 34 -4.18 0.91 -8.75
CA LEU A 34 -4.68 1.91 -7.82
C LEU A 34 -3.54 2.77 -7.29
N ASP A 35 -3.85 4.03 -6.98
CA ASP A 35 -2.93 4.91 -6.27
C ASP A 35 -2.76 4.45 -4.81
N LYS A 36 -1.66 4.89 -4.18
CA LYS A 36 -1.29 4.46 -2.82
C LYS A 36 -2.35 4.80 -1.76
N THR A 37 -3.05 5.91 -1.91
CA THR A 37 -4.09 6.33 -0.96
C THR A 37 -5.31 5.43 -1.09
N SER A 38 -5.69 5.09 -2.31
CA SER A 38 -6.78 4.15 -2.59
C SER A 38 -6.46 2.74 -2.06
N ILE A 39 -5.23 2.26 -2.24
CA ILE A 39 -4.75 0.98 -1.66
C ILE A 39 -4.93 0.98 -0.14
N LEU A 40 -4.43 2.01 0.55
CA LEU A 40 -4.53 2.12 2.01
C LEU A 40 -5.98 2.19 2.49
N ARG A 41 -6.84 2.94 1.79
CA ARG A 41 -8.27 3.04 2.12
C ARG A 41 -8.98 1.70 2.00
N LEU A 42 -8.77 0.99 0.90
CA LEU A 42 -9.39 -0.32 0.67
C LEU A 42 -8.87 -1.38 1.65
N ALA A 43 -7.58 -1.35 1.97
CA ALA A 43 -6.99 -2.22 2.99
C ALA A 43 -7.61 -1.98 4.37
N ALA A 44 -7.79 -0.71 4.78
CA ALA A 44 -8.45 -0.38 6.04
C ALA A 44 -9.92 -0.83 6.06
N SER A 45 -10.64 -0.64 4.95
CA SER A 45 -12.02 -1.14 4.81
C SER A 45 -12.09 -2.66 4.89
N TYR A 46 -11.14 -3.37 4.27
CA TYR A 46 -11.03 -4.83 4.35
C TYR A 46 -10.83 -5.26 5.81
N LEU A 47 -9.88 -4.69 6.53
CA LEU A 47 -9.67 -5.01 7.95
C LEU A 47 -10.91 -4.78 8.81
N ARG A 48 -11.66 -3.70 8.58
CA ARG A 48 -12.92 -3.44 9.31
C ARG A 48 -14.03 -4.44 9.01
N PHE A 49 -14.05 -5.03 7.83
CA PHE A 49 -15.07 -6.01 7.46
C PHE A 49 -14.78 -7.39 8.06
N TYR A 50 -13.51 -7.71 8.28
CA TYR A 50 -13.04 -8.98 8.85
C TYR A 50 -12.77 -8.91 10.36
N GLN A 51 -13.02 -7.77 10.99
CA GLN A 51 -12.98 -7.57 12.44
C GLN A 51 -14.33 -7.89 13.06
#